data_AF-W2FTN7-F1
#
_entry.id   AF-W2FTN7-F1
#
_cell.length_a   1.000
_cell.length_b   1.000
_cell.length_c   1.000
_cell.angle_alpha   90.00
_cell.angle_beta   90.00
_cell.angle_gamma   90.00
#
_symmetry.space_group_name_H-M   'P 1'
#
loop_
_entity.id
_entity.type
_entity.pdbx_description
1 polymer ?
#
loop_
_entity_poly.entity_id
_entity_poly.type
_entity_poly.pdbx_seq_one_letter_code
_entity_poly.pdbx_strand_id
1 'polypeptide(L)' 'MPRPLLMGGSTYCAELENLTSGEATSFSVLPSPEYSTMLMDPSEENRDVVLHTVNCEIAYAAAFYPIALEDANSAIA' A
#
# COMPACT_ATOMS: atom_id res chain seq x y z
N MET A 1 16.49 -7.18 7.32
CA MET A 1 15.47 -6.64 6.41
C MET A 1 14.91 -5.36 7.01
N PRO A 2 14.94 -4.23 6.31
CA PRO A 2 14.24 -3.01 6.74
C PRO A 2 12.73 -3.28 6.83
N ARG A 3 12.02 -2.52 7.68
CA ARG A 3 10.56 -2.64 7.81
C ARG A 3 9.90 -1.92 6.62
N PRO A 4 8.89 -2.53 5.98
CA PRO A 4 8.20 -1.88 4.88
C PRO A 4 7.37 -0.69 5.37
N LEU A 5 7.19 0.29 4.49
CA LEU A 5 6.27 1.40 4.66
C LEU A 5 4.83 0.87 4.55
N LEU A 6 4.07 0.98 5.63
CA LEU A 6 2.67 0.56 5.66
C LEU A 6 1.83 1.67 5.03
N MET A 7 1.41 1.47 3.77
CA MET A 7 0.75 2.49 2.95
C MET A 7 -0.58 1.99 2.35
N GLY A 8 -1.13 0.88 2.85
CA GLY A 8 -2.42 0.37 2.39
C GLY A 8 -3.51 1.44 2.40
N GLY A 9 -4.42 1.38 1.42
CA GLY A 9 -5.49 2.37 1.27
C GLY A 9 -5.05 3.78 0.83
N SER A 10 -3.76 4.03 0.64
CA SER A 10 -3.27 5.29 0.07
C SER A 10 -3.50 5.37 -1.45
N THR A 11 -3.55 6.59 -1.99
CA THR A 11 -3.58 6.83 -3.44
C THR A 11 -2.39 6.20 -4.15
N TYR A 12 -1.21 6.19 -3.51
CA TYR A 12 -0.02 5.54 -4.04
C TYR A 12 -0.24 4.04 -4.30
N CYS A 13 -0.81 3.33 -3.33
CA CYS A 13 -1.06 1.90 -3.47
C CYS A 13 -2.12 1.58 -4.53
N ALA A 14 -3.13 2.44 -4.70
CA ALA A 14 -4.11 2.29 -5.78
C ALA A 14 -3.46 2.51 -7.16
N GLU A 15 -2.58 3.49 -7.30
CA GLU A 15 -1.85 3.70 -8.56
C GLU A 15 -0.83 2.60 -8.83
N LEU A 16 -0.15 2.10 -7.80
CA LEU A 16 0.78 0.99 -7.91
C LEU A 16 0.08 -0.28 -8.39
N GLU A 17 -1.15 -0.56 -7.94
CA GLU A 17 -1.97 -1.66 -8.45
C GLU A 17 -2.27 -1.50 -9.94
N ASN A 18 -2.66 -0.30 -10.38
CA ASN A 18 -2.92 -0.01 -11.80
C ASN A 18 -1.66 -0.15 -12.68
N LEU A 19 -0.48 0.22 -12.17
CA LEU A 19 0.80 0.01 -12.85
C LEU A 19 1.15 -1.47 -12.96
N THR A 20 0.94 -2.20 -11.85
CA THR A 20 1.21 -3.63 -11.74
C THR A 20 0.28 -4.47 -12.61
N SER A 21 -0.97 -4.03 -12.81
CA SER A 21 -1.97 -4.65 -13.68
C SER A 21 -1.81 -4.28 -15.16
N GLY A 22 -0.98 -3.28 -15.47
CA GLY A 22 -0.79 -2.74 -16.82
C GLY A 22 -1.92 -1.82 -17.29
N GLU A 23 -2.81 -1.41 -16.39
CA GLU A 23 -3.86 -0.41 -16.65
C GLU A 23 -3.28 1.01 -16.79
N ALA A 24 -2.15 1.27 -16.12
CA ALA A 24 -1.39 2.51 -16.24
C ALA A 24 0.08 2.23 -16.59
N THR A 25 0.78 3.23 -17.14
CA THR A 25 2.23 3.18 -17.43
C THR A 25 3.05 4.19 -16.62
N SER A 26 2.38 5.11 -15.92
CA SER A 26 2.99 6.09 -15.02
C SER A 26 2.02 6.47 -13.90
N PHE A 27 2.58 6.94 -12.78
CA PHE A 27 1.81 7.60 -11.72
C PHE A 27 1.10 8.85 -12.27
N SER A 28 -0.01 9.24 -11.65
CA SER A 28 -0.83 10.38 -12.11
C SER A 28 -0.16 11.73 -11.84
N VAL A 29 0.71 11.77 -10.82
CA VAL A 29 1.45 12.96 -10.42
C VAL A 29 2.75 13.10 -11.19
N LEU A 30 3.10 14.33 -11.54
CA LEU A 30 4.36 14.64 -12.21
C LEU A 30 5.54 14.34 -11.27
N PRO A 31 6.67 13.83 -11.80
CA PRO A 31 7.90 13.69 -11.04
C PRO A 31 8.31 15.03 -10.43
N SER A 32 8.52 15.06 -9.12
CA SER A 32 8.97 16.22 -8.35
C SER A 32 10.20 15.83 -7.54
N PRO A 33 11.16 16.75 -7.30
CA PRO A 33 12.26 16.52 -6.36
C PRO A 33 11.81 16.17 -4.94
N GLU A 34 10.56 16.47 -4.60
CA GLU A 34 9.95 16.18 -3.30
C GLU A 34 9.53 14.71 -3.16
N TYR A 35 9.38 13.99 -4.28
CA TYR A 35 9.00 12.59 -4.29
C TYR A 35 10.21 11.67 -4.39
N SER A 36 10.09 10.48 -3.80
CA SER A 36 11.13 9.45 -3.91
C SER A 36 11.23 8.95 -5.34
N THR A 37 12.39 9.14 -5.97
CA THR A 37 12.67 8.60 -7.31
C THR A 37 12.50 7.08 -7.36
N MET A 38 12.87 6.38 -6.28
CA MET A 38 12.73 4.93 -6.17
C MET A 38 11.26 4.50 -6.09
N LEU A 39 10.41 5.22 -5.36
CA LEU A 39 8.98 4.83 -5.25
C LEU A 39 8.16 5.27 -6.46
N MET A 40 8.66 6.25 -7.21
CA MET A 40 8.02 6.84 -8.40
C MET A 40 8.46 6.19 -9.72
N ASP A 41 9.38 5.23 -9.70
CA ASP A 41 9.85 4.52 -10.89
C ASP A 41 8.95 3.29 -11.18
N PRO A 42 8.14 3.31 -12.26
CA PRO A 42 7.24 2.23 -12.61
C PRO A 42 7.92 1.12 -13.43
N SER A 43 9.23 1.17 -13.63
CA SER A 43 9.95 0.14 -14.41
C SER A 43 9.83 -1.24 -13.75
N GLU A 44 9.75 -2.28 -14.59
CA GLU A 44 9.72 -3.68 -14.12
C GLU A 44 10.99 -4.04 -13.33
N GLU A 45 12.12 -3.38 -13.64
CA GLU A 45 13.40 -3.56 -12.96
C GLU A 45 13.34 -3.09 -11.49
N ASN A 46 12.54 -2.06 -11.20
CA ASN A 46 12.38 -1.50 -9.87
C ASN A 46 11.24 -2.16 -9.06
N ARG A 47 10.40 -2.98 -9.70
CA ARG A 47 9.20 -3.58 -9.11
C ARG A 47 9.49 -4.39 -7.84
N ASP A 48 10.54 -5.21 -7.86
CA ASP A 48 10.94 -6.02 -6.69
C ASP A 48 11.34 -5.14 -5.49
N VAL A 49 12.04 -4.03 -5.76
CA VAL A 49 12.46 -3.08 -4.73
C VAL A 49 11.25 -2.41 -4.09
N VAL A 50 10.26 -2.00 -4.90
CA VAL A 50 9.02 -1.38 -4.40
C VAL A 50 8.22 -2.37 -3.55
N LEU A 51 8.05 -3.62 -4.00
CA LEU A 51 7.30 -4.66 -3.27
C LEU A 51 7.95 -5.03 -1.92
N HIS A 52 9.28 -4.94 -1.82
CA HIS A 52 9.98 -5.15 -0.55
C HIS A 52 10.02 -3.90 0.35
N THR A 53 9.77 -2.71 -0.22
CA THR A 53 9.81 -1.44 0.52
C THR A 53 8.43 -1.01 1.00
N VAL A 54 7.37 -1.27 0.25
CA VAL A 54 6.01 -0.77 0.53
C VAL A 54 5.07 -1.94 0.73
N ASN A 55 4.30 -1.89 1.82
CA ASN A 55 3.20 -2.80 2.06
C ASN A 55 1.87 -2.07 1.81
N CYS A 56 1.17 -2.51 0.77
CA CYS A 56 -0.11 -1.96 0.33
C CYS A 56 -1.33 -2.71 0.87
N GLU A 57 -1.17 -3.71 1.75
CA GLU A 57 -2.32 -4.41 2.31
C GLU A 57 -3.14 -3.50 3.22
N ILE A 58 -4.43 -3.41 2.94
CA ILE A 58 -5.37 -2.55 3.67
C ILE A 58 -5.48 -2.92 5.16
N ALA A 59 -5.19 -4.19 5.50
CA ALA A 59 -5.20 -4.69 6.87
C ALA A 59 -4.14 -4.00 7.76
N TYR A 60 -3.06 -3.47 7.18
CA TYR A 60 -2.04 -2.72 7.91
C TYR A 60 -2.28 -1.20 7.90
N ALA A 61 -3.24 -0.72 7.11
CA ALA A 61 -3.59 0.70 7.03
C ALA A 61 -4.53 1.16 8.13
N ALA A 62 -5.32 0.24 8.70
CA ALA A 62 -6.28 0.53 9.73
C ALA A 62 -6.12 -0.44 10.90
N ALA A 63 -6.11 0.10 12.11
CA ALA A 63 -6.33 -0.70 13.31
C ALA A 63 -7.80 -1.14 13.31
N PHE A 64 -8.07 -2.34 12.79
CA PHE A 64 -9.39 -2.95 12.92
C PHE A 64 -9.53 -3.51 14.33
N TYR A 65 -10.23 -2.78 15.19
CA TYR A 65 -10.71 -3.35 16.45
C TYR A 65 -11.96 -4.20 16.13
N PRO A 66 -11.96 -5.52 16.41
CA PRO A 66 -13.01 -6.40 15.98
C PRO A 66 -14.22 -6.32 16.92
N ILE A 67 -14.94 -5.19 16.92
CA ILE A 67 -16.10 -4.94 17.81
C ILE A 67 -17.13 -6.06 17.71
N ALA A 68 -17.40 -6.56 16.50
CA ALA A 68 -18.34 -7.67 16.31
C ALA A 68 -17.92 -8.97 17.01
N LEU A 69 -16.61 -9.25 17.08
CA LEU A 69 -16.08 -10.42 17.78
C LEU A 69 -16.14 -10.21 19.30
N GLU A 70 -15.83 -9.01 19.77
CA GLU A 70 -15.93 -8.69 21.19
C GLU A 70 -17.37 -8.69 21.69
N ASP A 71 -18.31 -8.13 20.93
CA ASP A 71 -19.73 -8.15 21.25
C ASP A 71 -20.24 -9.60 21.34
N ALA A 72 -19.84 -10.47 20.42
CA ALA A 72 -20.20 -11.89 20.46
C ALA A 72 -19.64 -12.61 21.70
N ASN A 73 -18.42 -12.28 22.10
CA ASN A 73 -17.77 -12.88 23.28
C ASN A 73 -18.27 -12.28 24.61
N SER A 74 -18.70 -11.02 24.58
CA SER A 74 -19.17 -10.27 25.76
C SER A 74 -20.68 -10.37 25.96
N ALA A 75 -21.41 -10.99 25.02
CA ALA A 75 -22.80 -11.34 25.18
C ALA A 75 -22.93 -12.39 26.30
N ILE A 76 -23.22 -11.92 27.51
CA ILE A 76 -23.57 -12.77 28.66
C ILE A 76 -24.95 -13.36 28.37
N ALA A 77 -25.05 -14.70 28.37
CA ALA A 77 -26.29 -15.44 28.18
C ALA A 77 -27.26 -15.31 29.37
#